data_AF-A0A382MC31-F1
#
_entry.id   AF-A0A382MC31-F1
#
_cell.length_a   1.000
_cell.length_b   1.000
_cell.length_c   1.000
_cell.angle_alpha   90.00
_cell.angle_beta   90.00
_cell.angle_gamma   90.00
#
_symmetry.space_group_name_H-M   'P 1'
#
loop_
_entity.id
_entity.type
_entity.pdbx_description
1 polymer ?
#
loop_
_entity_poly.entity_id
_entity_poly.type
_entity_poly.pdbx_seq_one_letter_code
_entity_poly.pdbx_strand_id
1 'polypeptide(L)'
;MKNTMLTFNVKILIKHFIKVQTFFTLLFAINFSENISPIIYNNCTVCHRPGEIGAFLPLTNFNEVYSNRDLIAYAIAGDENLRHG
;
A
#
# COMPACT_ATOMS: atom_id res chain seq x y z
N MET A 1 23.77 -45.32 25.40
CA MET A 1 22.70 -44.45 24.86
C MET A 1 23.36 -43.47 23.89
N LYS A 2 23.08 -43.57 22.59
CA LYS A 2 23.70 -42.70 21.57
C LYS A 2 22.94 -41.37 21.57
N ASN A 3 23.50 -40.34 22.19
CA ASN A 3 22.99 -38.98 22.09
C ASN A 3 23.40 -38.43 20.72
N THR A 4 22.51 -38.54 19.74
CA THR A 4 22.70 -37.93 18.43
C THR A 4 22.49 -36.42 18.56
N MET A 5 23.58 -35.69 18.79
CA MET A 5 23.58 -34.24 18.73
C MET A 5 23.33 -33.83 17.27
N LEU A 6 22.17 -33.23 16.99
CA LEU A 6 21.86 -32.70 15.65
C LEU A 6 22.86 -31.59 15.30
N THR A 7 23.82 -31.88 14.43
CA THR A 7 24.70 -30.88 13.83
C THR A 7 23.95 -30.18 12.71
N PHE A 8 23.31 -29.04 13.00
CA PHE A 8 22.65 -28.24 11.98
C PHE A 8 23.69 -27.49 11.12
N ASN A 9 23.63 -27.66 9.81
CA ASN A 9 24.49 -26.95 8.87
C ASN A 9 24.08 -25.47 8.81
N VAL A 10 24.99 -24.56 9.15
CA VAL A 10 24.73 -23.10 9.17
C VAL A 10 24.18 -22.59 7.83
N LYS A 11 24.57 -23.16 6.68
CA LYS A 11 24.01 -22.82 5.37
C LYS A 11 22.54 -23.21 5.23
N ILE A 12 22.13 -24.32 5.84
CA ILE A 12 20.72 -24.78 5.88
C ILE A 12 19.90 -23.84 6.77
N LEU A 13 20.41 -23.45 7.93
CA LEU A 13 19.76 -22.49 8.84
C LEU A 13 19.53 -21.14 8.17
N ILE A 14 20.56 -20.59 7.50
CA ILE A 14 20.46 -19.31 6.76
C ILE A 14 19.41 -19.40 5.65
N LYS A 15 19.38 -20.51 4.89
CA LYS A 15 18.41 -20.69 3.79
C LYS A 15 16.96 -20.74 4.29
N HIS A 16 16.71 -21.32 5.47
CA HIS A 16 15.37 -21.32 6.07
C HIS A 16 15.00 -19.95 6.62
N PHE A 17 15.96 -19.26 7.25
CA PHE A 17 15.76 -17.90 7.76
C PHE A 17 15.38 -16.92 6.63
N ILE A 18 16.05 -16.98 5.48
CA ILE A 18 15.72 -16.16 4.30
C ILE A 18 14.29 -16.43 3.83
N LYS A 19 13.87 -17.70 3.73
CA LYS A 19 12.51 -18.07 3.32
C LYS A 19 11.44 -17.56 4.30
N VAL A 20 11.71 -17.65 5.60
CA VAL A 20 10.81 -17.16 6.65
C VAL A 20 10.71 -15.64 6.59
N GLN A 21 11.83 -14.94 6.40
CA GLN A 21 11.83 -13.47 6.30
C GLN A 21 11.00 -12.98 5.11
N THR A 22 11.14 -13.62 3.94
CA THR A 22 10.35 -13.26 2.74
C THR A 22 8.85 -13.55 2.90
N PHE A 23 8.48 -14.52 3.73
CA PHE A 23 7.08 -14.81 4.02
C PHE A 23 6.47 -13.71 4.92
N PHE A 24 7.23 -13.25 5.92
CA PHE A 24 6.77 -12.24 6.86
C PHE A 24 6.57 -10.86 6.22
N THR A 25 7.35 -10.50 5.19
CA THR A 25 7.20 -9.21 4.49
C THR A 25 5.88 -9.07 3.74
N LEU A 26 5.25 -10.16 3.32
CA LEU A 26 3.94 -10.13 2.63
C LEU A 26 2.77 -9.86 3.59
N LEU A 27 2.91 -10.20 4.88
CA LEU A 27 1.89 -9.95 5.89
C LEU A 27 1.76 -8.47 6.29
N PHE A 28 2.81 -7.67 6.06
CA PHE A 28 2.81 -6.22 6.32
C PHE A 28 2.72 -5.40 5.04
N ALA A 29 2.23 -6.00 3.94
CA ALA A 29 1.99 -5.26 2.71
C ALA A 29 0.91 -4.20 2.93
N ILE A 30 1.09 -3.03 2.32
CA ILE A 30 0.10 -1.95 2.34
C ILE A 30 -1.20 -2.46 1.74
N ASN A 31 -2.29 -2.30 2.49
CA ASN A 31 -3.64 -2.67 2.10
C ASN A 31 -4.45 -1.41 1.78
N PHE A 32 -5.17 -1.42 0.65
CA PHE A 32 -5.98 -0.26 0.27
C PHE A 32 -7.05 0.07 1.31
N SER A 33 -7.86 -0.89 1.72
CA SER A 33 -8.98 -0.67 2.63
C SER A 33 -8.52 -0.14 3.99
N GLU A 34 -7.42 -0.68 4.52
CA GLU A 34 -6.94 -0.32 5.86
C GLU A 34 -6.07 0.94 5.86
N ASN A 35 -5.20 1.12 4.87
CA ASN A 35 -4.17 2.16 4.92
C ASN A 35 -4.46 3.35 4.00
N ILE A 36 -5.19 3.16 2.89
CA ILE A 36 -5.38 4.19 1.87
C ILE A 36 -6.81 4.75 1.88
N SER A 37 -7.82 3.88 1.99
CA SER A 37 -9.23 4.27 1.94
C SER A 37 -9.61 5.32 2.99
N PRO A 38 -9.12 5.29 4.24
CA PRO A 38 -9.45 6.32 5.22
C PRO A 38 -8.90 7.70 4.83
N ILE A 39 -7.72 7.75 4.21
CA ILE A 39 -7.10 8.99 3.75
C ILE A 39 -7.94 9.61 2.62
N ILE A 40 -8.31 8.79 1.64
CA ILE A 40 -9.14 9.21 0.51
C ILE A 40 -10.54 9.65 0.99
N TYR A 41 -11.16 8.86 1.88
CA TYR A 41 -12.51 9.15 2.38
C TYR A 41 -12.56 10.50 3.10
N ASN A 42 -11.57 10.78 3.95
CA ASN A 42 -11.55 11.97 4.79
C ASN A 42 -11.15 13.24 4.04
N ASN A 43 -10.36 13.14 2.95
CA ASN A 43 -9.78 14.31 2.29
C ASN A 43 -10.28 14.53 0.86
N CYS A 44 -10.78 13.50 0.18
CA CYS A 44 -11.12 13.55 -1.24
C CYS A 44 -12.59 13.18 -1.47
N THR A 45 -13.05 12.04 -0.93
CA THR A 45 -14.42 11.55 -1.12
C THR A 45 -15.48 12.49 -0.57
N VAL A 46 -15.12 13.36 0.39
CA VAL A 46 -16.00 14.42 0.90
C VAL A 46 -16.59 15.29 -0.21
N CYS A 47 -15.83 15.53 -1.29
CA CYS A 47 -16.29 16.26 -2.48
C CYS A 47 -16.44 15.36 -3.71
N HIS A 48 -15.67 14.28 -3.80
CA HIS A 48 -15.62 13.37 -4.96
C HIS A 48 -16.55 12.16 -4.81
N ARG A 49 -17.79 12.40 -4.38
CA ARG A 49 -18.86 11.40 -4.29
C ARG A 49 -20.11 11.86 -5.02
N PRO A 50 -21.04 10.96 -5.37
CA PRO A 50 -22.28 11.35 -6.03
C PRO A 50 -23.04 12.45 -5.26
N GLY A 51 -23.49 13.48 -6.00
CA GLY A 51 -24.25 14.59 -5.43
C GLY A 51 -23.42 15.76 -4.90
N GLU A 52 -22.08 15.65 -4.88
CA GLU A 52 -21.18 16.73 -4.45
C GLU A 52 -20.49 17.42 -5.63
N ILE A 53 -19.82 18.55 -5.37
CA ILE A 53 -19.18 19.39 -6.41
C ILE A 53 -18.11 18.66 -7.25
N GLY A 54 -17.48 17.62 -6.69
CA GLY A 54 -16.45 16.80 -7.34
C GLY A 54 -16.96 15.52 -8.00
N ALA A 55 -18.28 15.34 -8.13
CA ALA A 55 -18.89 14.10 -8.62
C ALA A 55 -18.49 13.69 -10.05
N PHE A 56 -17.97 14.63 -10.85
CA PHE A 56 -17.45 14.34 -12.20
C PHE A 56 -16.22 13.41 -12.20
N LEU A 57 -15.54 13.30 -11.05
CA LEU A 57 -14.42 12.39 -10.84
C LEU A 57 -14.65 11.64 -9.52
N PRO A 58 -15.44 10.55 -9.50
CA PRO A 58 -15.74 9.83 -8.28
C PRO A 58 -14.47 9.18 -7.73
N LEU A 59 -14.28 9.27 -6.40
CA LEU A 59 -13.16 8.69 -5.65
C LEU A 59 -13.72 7.91 -4.46
N THR A 60 -14.55 6.89 -4.75
CA THR A 60 -15.36 6.16 -3.77
C THR A 60 -14.94 4.70 -3.60
N ASN A 61 -14.12 4.17 -4.51
CA ASN A 61 -13.63 2.80 -4.45
C ASN A 61 -12.19 2.68 -5.00
N PHE A 62 -11.60 1.49 -4.83
CA PHE A 62 -10.22 1.20 -5.23
C PHE A 62 -9.96 1.51 -6.71
N ASN A 63 -10.83 1.06 -7.62
CA ASN A 63 -10.61 1.18 -9.05
C ASN A 63 -10.58 2.65 -9.48
N GLU A 64 -11.49 3.45 -8.96
CA GLU A 64 -11.55 4.89 -9.18
C GLU A 64 -10.28 5.60 -8.68
N VAL A 65 -9.86 5.33 -7.45
CA VAL A 65 -8.65 5.94 -6.86
C VAL A 65 -7.40 5.51 -7.63
N TYR A 66 -7.26 4.21 -7.93
CA TYR A 66 -6.08 3.68 -8.59
C TYR A 66 -5.95 4.19 -10.03
N SER A 67 -7.06 4.28 -10.76
CA SER A 67 -7.09 4.80 -12.13
C SER A 67 -6.69 6.27 -12.20
N ASN A 68 -6.92 7.03 -11.13
CA ASN A 68 -6.65 8.47 -11.05
C ASN A 68 -5.44 8.83 -10.17
N ARG A 69 -4.63 7.85 -9.75
CA ARG A 69 -3.52 8.05 -8.79
C ARG A 69 -2.53 9.12 -9.23
N ASP A 70 -2.29 9.28 -10.53
CA ASP A 70 -1.34 10.27 -11.06
C ASP A 70 -1.92 11.70 -10.97
N LEU A 71 -3.23 11.86 -11.19
CA LEU A 71 -3.96 13.12 -10.97
C LEU A 71 -4.04 13.46 -9.48
N ILE A 72 -4.27 12.46 -8.62
CA ILE A 72 -4.24 12.64 -7.18
C ILE A 72 -2.84 13.07 -6.73
N ALA A 73 -1.78 12.42 -7.22
CA ALA A 73 -0.40 12.77 -6.94
C ALA A 73 -0.08 14.21 -7.38
N TYR A 74 -0.52 14.59 -8.57
CA TYR A 74 -0.41 15.97 -9.07
C TYR A 74 -1.13 16.97 -8.16
N ALA A 75 -2.37 16.67 -7.75
CA ALA A 75 -3.17 17.56 -6.91
C ALA A 75 -2.62 17.74 -5.49
N ILE A 76 -1.86 16.77 -4.97
CA ILE A 76 -1.25 16.85 -3.64
C ILE A 76 0.24 17.26 -3.67
N ALA A 77 0.88 17.24 -4.84
CA ALA A 77 2.23 17.74 -5.00
C ALA A 77 2.24 19.24 -4.64
N GLY A 78 2.93 19.57 -3.55
CA GLY A 78 3.00 20.92 -2.99
C GLY A 78 3.92 21.88 -3.76
N ASP A 79 4.49 21.45 -4.89
CA ASP A 79 5.28 22.32 -5.76
C ASP A 79 4.34 23.09 -6.68
N GLU A 80 4.16 24.36 -6.37
CA GLU A 80 3.42 25.35 -7.15
C GLU A 80 3.88 25.42 -8.63
N ASN A 81 5.15 25.12 -8.93
CA ASN A 81 5.67 25.06 -10.30
C ASN A 81 5.17 23.83 -11.08
N LEU A 82 4.73 22.79 -10.39
CA LEU A 82 4.13 21.61 -11.01
C LEU A 82 2.62 21.76 -11.22
N ARG A 83 1.97 22.76 -10.61
CA ARG A 83 0.49 22.92 -10.66
C ARG A 83 0.00 23.85 -11.77
N HIS A 84 0.92 24.52 -12.45
CA HIS A 84 0.61 25.48 -13.50
C HIS A 84 1.26 24.97 -14.80
N GLY A 85 0.42 24.50 -15.72
CA GLY A 85 0.83 24.20 -17.10
C GLY A 85 1.12 25.45 -17.90
#